data_AF-A0A537YRV8-F1
#
_entry.id   AF-A0A537YRV8-F1
#
_cell.length_a   1.000
_cell.length_b   1.000
_cell.length_c   1.000
_cell.angle_alpha   90.00
_cell.angle_beta   90.00
_cell.angle_gamma   90.00
#
_symmetry.space_group_name_H-M   'P 1'
#
loop_
_entity.id
_entity.type
_entity.pdbx_description
1 polymer ?
#
loop_
_entity_poly.entity_id
_entity_poly.type
_entity_poly.pdbx_seq_one_letter_code
_entity_poly.pdbx_strand_id
1 'polypeptide(L)'
;MSPSNSDSIYLGLGCFHFSTRKPSDVPLSGTEYLDEVRVVLEQLPEVEHVSIHVDEEFGRQRIPLSLEDPEVPPVTQGGYAVPNIGFSEMLVVLGLSRELQSVLLERCGSMADPLSGERFLVCFRHGWAMPQAMVWSIDAKNGYSGSQGIKLAREYFKTSMASSAQSIAFESLGPSPAHVDVVLEPRSPITSDPSSQFLLQSHTRPSYHLYHLAYDPSVFAFHEEAALGFFDEVSSPLDLYYQCEAARAREIFEWSDLLDRIESIKGAFRAPGLRGAIRRLGRQRGPINDAAIALADFELEQLLGRQELSKRLNSCFGPGRPEHLRHLTSMSVAEFSPYPTEQITRLLTLFDQQRLLGRDVLVAGLVALVVAAIGAATTILASA
;
A
#
# COMPACT_ATOMS: atom_id res chain seq x y z
N MET A 1 6.78 23.14 27.19
CA MET A 1 6.93 23.16 25.72
C MET A 1 7.03 24.62 25.32
N SER A 2 8.13 25.04 24.68
CA SER A 2 8.41 26.44 24.36
C SER A 2 7.95 26.77 22.93
N PRO A 3 7.30 27.92 22.71
CA PRO A 3 6.87 28.34 21.38
C PRO A 3 8.03 29.02 20.65
N SER A 4 8.69 28.32 19.74
CA SER A 4 9.50 28.95 18.70
C SER A 4 9.17 28.33 17.35
N ASN A 5 8.00 28.71 16.81
CA ASN A 5 7.50 28.29 15.50
C ASN A 5 8.23 29.03 14.35
N SER A 6 9.56 28.91 14.28
CA SER A 6 10.34 29.37 13.12
C SER A 6 10.84 28.23 12.25
N ASP A 7 10.72 26.99 12.72
CA ASP A 7 11.41 25.86 12.16
C ASP A 7 10.45 25.05 11.27
N SER A 8 10.92 24.63 10.11
CA SER A 8 10.13 23.85 9.17
C SER A 8 9.84 22.45 9.72
N ILE A 9 8.67 21.91 9.40
CA ILE A 9 8.26 20.53 9.73
C ILE A 9 8.47 19.68 8.50
N TYR A 10 9.10 18.52 8.67
CA TYR A 10 9.39 17.60 7.57
C TYR A 10 8.61 16.30 7.75
N LEU A 11 7.73 15.98 6.80
CA LEU A 11 6.77 14.89 6.90
C LEU A 11 7.05 13.81 5.86
N GLY A 12 7.01 12.55 6.29
CA GLY A 12 6.93 11.37 5.41
C GLY A 12 5.54 10.78 5.44
N LEU A 13 5.05 10.30 4.29
CA LEU A 13 3.73 9.69 4.12
C LEU A 13 3.84 8.22 3.70
N GLY A 14 2.99 7.38 4.26
CA GLY A 14 3.06 5.91 4.20
C GLY A 14 1.69 5.25 4.32
N CYS A 15 1.66 3.93 4.16
CA CYS A 15 0.49 3.08 4.42
C CYS A 15 0.92 1.98 5.40
N PHE A 16 0.54 2.16 6.67
CA PHE A 16 0.84 1.23 7.76
C PHE A 16 -0.45 0.73 8.38
N HIS A 17 -0.49 -0.56 8.70
CA HIS A 17 -1.65 -1.22 9.27
C HIS A 17 -1.25 -2.16 10.39
N PHE A 18 -2.14 -2.31 11.36
CA PHE A 18 -2.04 -3.35 12.38
C PHE A 18 -3.13 -4.37 12.13
N SER A 19 -2.76 -5.62 11.84
CA SER A 19 -3.72 -6.70 11.61
C SER A 19 -3.67 -7.75 12.70
N THR A 20 -4.71 -8.58 12.78
CA THR A 20 -4.79 -9.66 13.77
C THR A 20 -4.12 -10.92 13.21
N ARG A 21 -3.25 -11.56 13.99
CA ARG A 21 -2.63 -12.86 13.67
C ARG A 21 -3.39 -14.06 14.23
N LYS A 22 -4.30 -13.84 15.18
CA LYS A 22 -5.00 -14.92 15.87
C LYS A 22 -6.24 -15.36 15.08
N PRO A 23 -6.24 -16.56 14.47
CA PRO A 23 -7.51 -17.24 14.21
C PRO A 23 -8.13 -17.55 15.58
N SER A 24 -9.28 -16.93 15.86
CA SER A 24 -10.06 -17.19 17.07
C SER A 24 -11.51 -17.38 16.67
N ASP A 25 -12.12 -18.44 17.17
CA ASP A 25 -13.55 -18.76 16.95
C ASP A 25 -14.49 -17.71 17.57
N VAL A 26 -13.94 -16.79 18.39
CA VAL A 26 -14.68 -15.71 19.05
C VAL A 26 -14.22 -14.36 18.49
N PRO A 27 -15.07 -13.60 17.78
CA PRO A 27 -14.72 -12.28 17.26
C PRO A 27 -14.40 -11.30 18.40
N LEU A 28 -13.35 -10.50 18.23
CA LEU A 28 -13.01 -9.41 19.15
C LEU A 28 -13.96 -8.23 18.94
N SER A 29 -14.31 -7.53 20.00
CA SER A 29 -14.83 -6.17 19.90
C SER A 29 -13.73 -5.22 19.41
N GLY A 30 -14.13 -4.10 18.81
CA GLY A 30 -13.18 -3.05 18.42
C GLY A 30 -12.35 -2.54 19.61
N THR A 31 -12.94 -2.46 20.80
CA THR A 31 -12.21 -2.10 22.02
C THR A 31 -11.16 -3.13 22.40
N GLU A 32 -11.51 -4.43 22.43
CA GLU A 32 -10.54 -5.48 22.76
C GLU A 32 -9.38 -5.52 21.75
N TYR A 33 -9.67 -5.31 20.47
CA TYR A 33 -8.64 -5.20 19.43
C TYR A 33 -7.69 -4.01 19.69
N LEU A 34 -8.21 -2.81 19.98
CA LEU A 34 -7.39 -1.62 20.23
C LEU A 34 -6.57 -1.74 21.52
N ASP A 35 -7.14 -2.37 22.55
CA ASP A 35 -6.41 -2.67 23.79
C ASP A 35 -5.24 -3.61 23.51
N GLU A 36 -5.44 -4.62 22.67
CA GLU A 36 -4.37 -5.55 22.27
C GLU A 36 -3.29 -4.85 21.44
N VAL A 37 -3.66 -3.97 20.50
CA VAL A 37 -2.70 -3.13 19.76
C VAL A 37 -1.90 -2.25 20.71
N ARG A 38 -2.56 -1.56 21.65
CA ARG A 38 -1.88 -0.71 22.64
C ARG A 38 -0.89 -1.52 23.47
N VAL A 39 -1.31 -2.66 24.01
CA VAL A 39 -0.44 -3.52 24.84
C VAL A 39 0.77 -4.00 24.05
N VAL A 40 0.60 -4.40 22.79
CA VAL A 40 1.72 -4.83 21.94
C VAL A 40 2.69 -3.68 21.67
N LEU A 41 2.18 -2.48 21.37
CA LEU A 41 3.01 -1.30 21.10
C LEU A 41 3.77 -0.82 22.34
N GLU A 42 3.12 -0.76 23.51
CA GLU A 42 3.73 -0.33 24.77
C GLU A 42 4.82 -1.32 25.28
N GLN A 43 4.83 -2.56 24.78
CA GLN A 43 5.89 -3.52 25.07
C GLN A 43 7.14 -3.34 24.19
N LEU A 44 7.07 -2.55 23.12
CA LEU A 44 8.21 -2.33 22.23
C LEU A 44 9.20 -1.34 22.87
N PRO A 45 10.51 -1.64 22.93
CA PRO A 45 11.48 -0.85 23.71
C PRO A 45 11.58 0.62 23.34
N GLU A 46 11.44 0.95 22.06
CA GLU A 46 11.59 2.32 21.55
C GLU A 46 10.26 3.07 21.46
N VAL A 47 9.16 2.49 21.92
CA VAL A 47 7.86 3.17 22.00
C VAL A 47 7.77 3.91 23.34
N GLU A 48 7.79 5.24 23.28
CA GLU A 48 7.73 6.09 24.47
C GLU A 48 6.30 6.38 24.92
N HIS A 49 5.38 6.50 23.96
CA HIS A 49 3.99 6.88 24.21
C HIS A 49 3.06 6.37 23.10
N VAL A 50 1.86 5.94 23.50
CA VAL A 50 0.78 5.53 22.59
C VAL A 50 -0.50 6.25 23.00
N SER A 51 -1.14 6.92 22.05
CA SER A 51 -2.47 7.51 22.21
C SER A 51 -3.37 7.02 21.08
N ILE A 52 -4.58 6.57 21.42
CA ILE A 52 -5.54 6.04 20.45
C ILE A 52 -6.87 6.76 20.69
N HIS A 53 -7.34 7.46 19.66
CA HIS A 53 -8.65 8.08 19.60
C HIS A 53 -9.45 7.40 18.50
N VAL A 54 -10.64 6.91 18.84
CA VAL A 54 -11.56 6.27 17.91
C VAL A 54 -12.98 6.74 18.21
N ASP A 55 -13.83 6.69 17.19
CA ASP A 55 -15.26 6.86 17.37
C ASP A 55 -15.83 5.77 18.31
N GLU A 56 -16.77 6.14 19.18
CA GLU A 56 -17.41 5.20 20.12
C GLU A 56 -18.10 4.03 19.41
N GLU A 57 -18.59 4.24 18.19
CA GLU A 57 -19.23 3.20 17.38
C GLU A 57 -18.24 2.08 17.04
N PHE A 58 -16.99 2.41 16.73
CA PHE A 58 -15.97 1.41 16.42
C PHE A 58 -15.74 0.45 17.59
N GLY A 59 -15.70 0.97 18.82
CA GLY A 59 -15.52 0.14 20.02
C GLY A 59 -16.60 -0.94 20.18
N ARG A 60 -17.80 -0.70 19.67
CA ARG A 60 -18.96 -1.61 19.73
C ARG A 60 -19.02 -2.58 18.53
N GLN A 61 -18.25 -2.32 17.47
CA GLN A 61 -18.23 -3.19 16.29
C GLN A 61 -17.58 -4.53 16.65
N ARG A 62 -18.15 -5.60 16.11
CA ARG A 62 -17.50 -6.91 16.14
C ARG A 62 -16.53 -6.96 14.97
N ILE A 63 -15.26 -7.10 15.29
CA ILE A 63 -14.20 -7.23 14.31
C ILE A 63 -14.22 -8.68 13.81
N PRO A 64 -14.50 -8.92 12.51
CA PRO A 64 -14.38 -10.25 11.95
C PRO A 64 -12.91 -10.69 12.07
N LEU A 65 -12.70 -11.78 12.80
CA LEU A 65 -11.39 -12.38 12.94
C LEU A 65 -11.20 -13.41 11.85
N SER A 66 -10.81 -12.97 10.65
CA SER A 66 -10.03 -13.84 9.78
C SER A 66 -9.37 -13.07 8.65
N LEU A 67 -8.05 -12.98 8.71
CA LEU A 67 -7.18 -12.94 7.52
C LEU A 67 -6.96 -14.35 6.93
N GLU A 68 -7.53 -15.40 7.56
CA GLU A 68 -7.53 -16.77 7.05
C GLU A 68 -8.84 -17.11 6.32
N ASP A 69 -9.60 -16.11 5.88
CA ASP A 69 -10.40 -16.35 4.67
C ASP A 69 -9.36 -16.44 3.54
N PRO A 70 -9.09 -17.61 2.95
CA PRO A 70 -8.14 -17.73 1.85
C PRO A 70 -8.53 -16.84 0.65
N GLU A 71 -9.74 -16.26 0.63
CA GLU A 71 -10.19 -15.30 -0.37
C GLU A 71 -9.80 -13.83 -0.06
N VAL A 72 -9.30 -13.49 1.14
CA VAL A 72 -8.88 -12.11 1.48
C VAL A 72 -7.35 -12.02 1.55
N PRO A 73 -6.68 -11.51 0.49
CA PRO A 73 -5.23 -11.35 0.52
C PRO A 73 -4.81 -10.36 1.63
N PRO A 74 -3.56 -10.46 2.14
CA PRO A 74 -3.02 -9.46 3.06
C PRO A 74 -2.89 -8.10 2.37
N VAL A 75 -2.75 -7.02 3.15
CA VAL A 75 -2.63 -5.66 2.61
C VAL A 75 -1.43 -5.55 1.67
N THR A 76 -0.35 -6.29 1.96
CA THR A 76 0.86 -6.35 1.12
C THR A 76 0.63 -6.94 -0.27
N GLN A 77 -0.47 -7.68 -0.48
CA GLN A 77 -0.87 -8.28 -1.75
C GLN A 77 -2.05 -7.55 -2.38
N GLY A 78 -2.37 -6.33 -1.91
CA GLY A 78 -3.49 -5.55 -2.43
C GLY A 78 -4.84 -5.92 -1.83
N GLY A 79 -4.86 -6.64 -0.71
CA GLY A 79 -6.08 -6.88 0.06
C GLY A 79 -6.55 -5.66 0.84
N TYR A 80 -7.76 -5.78 1.39
CA TYR A 80 -8.31 -4.78 2.28
C TYR A 80 -7.63 -4.83 3.65
N ALA A 81 -7.47 -3.68 4.29
CA ALA A 81 -7.02 -3.62 5.67
C ALA A 81 -8.13 -4.11 6.61
N VAL A 82 -7.86 -5.19 7.33
CA VAL A 82 -8.76 -5.75 8.33
C VAL A 82 -8.07 -5.75 9.70
N PRO A 83 -8.66 -5.14 10.74
CA PRO A 83 -9.91 -4.38 10.70
C PRO A 83 -9.79 -3.02 9.98
N ASN A 84 -10.89 -2.57 9.36
CA ASN A 84 -11.03 -1.18 8.95
C ASN A 84 -11.44 -0.34 10.16
N ILE A 85 -10.52 0.50 10.64
CA ILE A 85 -10.70 1.35 11.82
C ILE A 85 -11.13 2.76 11.38
N GLY A 86 -12.34 2.87 10.82
CA GLY A 86 -12.86 4.15 10.33
C GLY A 86 -12.84 5.24 11.42
N PHE A 87 -12.51 6.47 11.02
CA PHE A 87 -12.45 7.64 11.92
C PHE A 87 -11.56 7.45 13.15
N SER A 88 -10.40 6.80 12.96
CA SER A 88 -9.40 6.63 14.01
C SER A 88 -8.19 7.52 13.81
N GLU A 89 -7.63 7.92 14.94
CA GLU A 89 -6.30 8.53 15.03
C GLU A 89 -5.51 7.82 16.12
N MET A 90 -4.38 7.24 15.74
CA MET A 90 -3.42 6.67 16.67
C MET A 90 -2.09 7.40 16.54
N LEU A 91 -1.58 7.88 17.67
CA LEU A 91 -0.32 8.59 17.78
C LEU A 91 0.67 7.74 18.56
N VAL A 92 1.85 7.51 17.99
CA VAL A 92 2.93 6.75 18.62
C VAL A 92 4.21 7.57 18.61
N VAL A 93 4.81 7.79 19.77
CA VAL A 93 6.12 8.44 19.89
C VAL A 93 7.20 7.36 19.91
N LEU A 94 8.15 7.45 18.97
CA LEU A 94 9.31 6.57 18.87
C LEU A 94 10.60 7.30 19.27
N GLY A 95 11.42 6.68 20.11
CA GLY A 95 12.76 7.13 20.46
C GLY A 95 13.83 6.28 19.77
N LEU A 96 14.21 6.60 18.53
CA LEU A 96 15.18 5.81 17.76
C LEU A 96 16.57 6.45 17.84
N SER A 97 17.48 5.85 18.62
CA SER A 97 18.87 6.32 18.71
C SER A 97 19.58 6.31 17.35
N ARG A 98 20.58 7.15 17.14
CA ARG A 98 21.34 7.19 15.87
C ARG A 98 22.01 5.85 15.52
N GLU A 99 22.43 5.07 16.50
CA GLU A 99 22.95 3.71 16.28
C GLU A 99 21.85 2.79 15.75
N LEU A 100 20.66 2.81 16.36
CA LEU A 100 19.53 2.01 15.89
C LEU A 100 19.08 2.45 14.50
N GLN A 101 19.04 3.77 14.23
CA GLN A 101 18.73 4.30 12.92
C GLN A 101 19.68 3.75 11.84
N SER A 102 20.99 3.72 12.11
CA SER A 102 21.98 3.12 11.21
C SER A 102 21.62 1.66 10.86
N VAL A 103 21.29 0.86 11.88
CA VAL A 103 20.91 -0.55 11.71
C VAL A 103 19.64 -0.70 10.87
N LEU A 104 18.64 0.14 11.11
CA LEU A 104 17.37 0.10 10.37
C LEU A 104 17.54 0.56 8.91
N LEU A 105 18.39 1.56 8.65
CA LEU A 105 18.69 2.04 7.30
C LEU A 105 19.48 1.02 6.48
N GLU A 106 20.44 0.34 7.11
CA GLU A 106 21.18 -0.75 6.47
C GLU A 106 20.25 -1.89 6.04
N ARG A 107 19.27 -2.26 6.87
CA ARG A 107 18.23 -3.26 6.54
C ARG A 107 17.35 -2.85 5.36
N CYS A 108 17.14 -1.55 5.15
CA CYS A 108 16.45 -1.03 3.97
C CYS A 108 17.31 -1.04 2.69
N GLY A 109 18.60 -1.39 2.78
CA GLY A 109 19.56 -1.13 1.70
C GLY A 109 19.79 0.36 1.46
N SER A 110 19.52 1.22 2.44
CA SER A 110 19.76 2.66 2.33
C SER A 110 21.20 2.99 2.69
N MET A 111 21.85 3.80 1.85
CA MET A 111 23.17 4.38 2.13
C MET A 111 23.09 5.76 2.80
N ALA A 112 21.91 6.16 3.28
CA ALA A 112 21.72 7.44 3.93
C ALA A 112 22.33 7.43 5.34
N ASP A 113 22.86 8.58 5.76
CA ASP A 113 23.30 8.79 7.14
C ASP A 113 22.08 8.85 8.09
N PRO A 114 22.21 8.44 9.37
CA PRO A 114 21.18 8.65 10.38
C PRO A 114 20.72 10.10 10.48
N LEU A 115 19.43 10.28 10.76
CA LEU A 115 18.83 11.60 10.94
C LEU A 115 19.36 12.26 12.22
N SER A 116 19.26 13.58 12.26
CA SER A 116 19.69 14.39 13.42
C SER A 116 18.75 14.29 14.61
N GLY A 117 17.45 14.05 14.37
CA GLY A 117 16.45 13.80 15.41
C GLY A 117 16.39 12.34 15.80
N GLU A 118 16.12 12.08 17.07
CA GLU A 118 15.95 10.73 17.63
C GLU A 118 14.51 10.48 18.08
N ARG A 119 13.67 11.52 18.15
CA ARG A 119 12.27 11.39 18.55
C ARG A 119 11.34 11.66 17.38
N PHE A 120 10.46 10.70 17.11
CA PHE A 120 9.56 10.70 15.97
C PHE A 120 8.13 10.55 16.45
N LEU A 121 7.21 11.32 15.88
CA LEU A 121 5.78 11.08 16.03
C LEU A 121 5.27 10.36 14.78
N VAL A 122 4.60 9.23 14.99
CA VAL A 122 3.92 8.47 13.97
C VAL A 122 2.42 8.61 14.19
N CYS A 123 1.73 9.22 13.22
CA CYS A 123 0.28 9.30 13.20
C CYS A 123 -0.27 8.27 12.23
N PHE A 124 -1.12 7.37 12.72
CA PHE A 124 -1.87 6.39 11.93
C PHE A 124 -3.32 6.83 11.84
N ARG A 125 -3.87 6.75 10.63
CA ARG A 125 -5.28 7.01 10.36
C ARG A 125 -5.79 5.96 9.38
N HIS A 126 -7.10 5.81 9.31
CA HIS A 126 -7.73 5.02 8.26
C HIS A 126 -8.52 5.92 7.33
N GLY A 127 -8.15 5.90 6.04
CA GLY A 127 -8.94 6.51 4.99
C GLY A 127 -10.25 5.74 4.76
N TRP A 128 -10.97 6.05 3.69
CA TRP A 128 -12.15 5.26 3.34
C TRP A 128 -11.77 3.85 2.86
N ALA A 129 -10.71 3.75 2.05
CA ALA A 129 -10.29 2.50 1.42
C ALA A 129 -9.03 1.91 2.07
N MET A 130 -8.06 2.76 2.42
CA MET A 130 -6.72 2.33 2.82
C MET A 130 -6.24 3.00 4.10
N PRO A 131 -5.42 2.31 4.91
CA PRO A 131 -4.78 2.92 6.06
C PRO A 131 -3.66 3.86 5.62
N GLN A 132 -3.34 4.81 6.48
CA GLN A 132 -2.46 5.93 6.21
C GLN A 132 -1.54 6.16 7.41
N ALA A 133 -0.30 6.51 7.14
CA ALA A 133 0.65 6.89 8.16
C ALA A 133 1.38 8.18 7.76
N MET A 134 1.62 9.03 8.75
CA MET A 134 2.49 10.19 8.65
C MET A 134 3.54 10.14 9.74
N VAL A 135 4.79 10.42 9.37
CA VAL A 135 5.91 10.44 10.31
C VAL A 135 6.66 11.75 10.20
N TRP A 136 6.97 12.34 11.36
CA TRP A 136 7.85 13.50 11.45
C TRP A 136 8.70 13.42 12.70
N SER A 137 9.83 14.12 12.69
CA SER A 137 10.66 14.24 13.89
C SER A 137 10.22 15.43 14.74
N ILE A 138 10.22 15.23 16.05
CA ILE A 138 9.83 16.22 17.07
C ILE A 138 11.05 17.06 17.50
N ASP A 139 12.26 16.53 17.30
CA ASP A 139 13.52 17.11 17.81
C ASP A 139 14.58 17.36 16.73
N ALA A 140 14.32 16.97 15.47
CA ALA A 140 15.21 17.27 14.37
C ALA A 140 15.31 18.78 14.09
N LYS A 141 16.51 19.20 13.71
CA LYS A 141 16.78 20.54 13.16
C LYS A 141 16.88 20.46 11.64
N ASN A 142 16.78 21.62 10.98
CA ASN A 142 16.87 21.85 9.52
C ASN A 142 17.58 20.75 8.72
N GLY A 143 17.00 20.37 7.58
CA GLY A 143 17.60 19.40 6.64
C GLY A 143 17.23 17.94 6.89
N TYR A 144 16.13 17.69 7.61
CA TYR A 144 15.58 16.35 7.80
C TYR A 144 14.86 15.85 6.54
N SER A 145 14.83 14.52 6.34
CA SER A 145 14.06 13.88 5.28
C SER A 145 12.87 13.12 5.87
N GLY A 146 11.65 13.55 5.51
CA GLY A 146 10.39 12.90 5.89
C GLY A 146 10.34 11.44 5.45
N SER A 147 10.74 11.19 4.22
CA SER A 147 10.80 9.90 3.57
C SER A 147 11.79 8.95 4.25
N GLN A 148 12.87 9.47 4.84
CA GLN A 148 13.76 8.67 5.68
C GLN A 148 13.14 8.37 7.05
N GLY A 149 12.48 9.34 7.68
CA GLY A 149 11.75 9.14 8.94
C GLY A 149 10.73 8.01 8.87
N ILE A 150 9.91 8.00 7.81
CA ILE A 150 8.91 6.95 7.66
C ILE A 150 9.52 5.57 7.31
N LYS A 151 10.68 5.52 6.62
CA LYS A 151 11.43 4.26 6.45
C LYS A 151 11.89 3.70 7.79
N LEU A 152 12.43 4.55 8.66
CA LEU A 152 12.87 4.16 10.00
C LEU A 152 11.71 3.58 10.81
N ALA A 153 10.58 4.29 10.86
CA ALA A 153 9.39 3.80 11.55
C ALA A 153 8.88 2.47 10.98
N ARG A 154 8.80 2.34 9.65
CA ARG A 154 8.39 1.10 8.97
C ARG A 154 9.26 -0.08 9.36
N GLU A 155 10.58 0.04 9.24
CA GLU A 155 11.49 -1.05 9.58
C GLU A 155 11.52 -1.35 11.07
N TYR A 156 11.40 -0.34 11.91
CA TYR A 156 11.30 -0.54 13.35
C TYR A 156 10.09 -1.42 13.70
N PHE A 157 8.89 -1.06 13.27
CA PHE A 157 7.69 -1.87 13.54
C PHE A 157 7.79 -3.25 12.89
N LYS A 158 8.21 -3.32 11.62
CA LYS A 158 8.36 -4.58 10.89
C LYS A 158 9.32 -5.55 11.58
N THR A 159 10.46 -5.07 12.07
CA THR A 159 11.46 -5.92 12.74
C THR A 159 11.06 -6.25 14.18
N SER A 160 10.55 -5.29 14.93
CA SER A 160 10.17 -5.48 16.33
C SER A 160 8.92 -6.34 16.49
N MET A 161 8.06 -6.38 15.48
CA MET A 161 6.81 -7.17 15.46
C MET A 161 6.87 -8.40 14.53
N ALA A 162 8.07 -8.83 14.13
CA ALA A 162 8.23 -9.98 13.25
C ALA A 162 7.80 -11.31 13.90
N SER A 163 7.92 -11.42 15.23
CA SER A 163 7.67 -12.65 15.99
C SER A 163 6.25 -13.21 15.78
N SER A 164 6.13 -14.50 15.47
CA SER A 164 4.85 -15.21 15.31
C SER A 164 4.04 -15.36 16.60
N ALA A 165 4.65 -15.10 17.77
CA ALA A 165 3.97 -15.20 19.05
C ALA A 165 3.07 -14.00 19.37
N GLN A 166 3.22 -12.88 18.66
CA GLN A 166 2.37 -11.71 18.84
C GLN A 166 1.01 -11.91 18.16
N SER A 167 -0.03 -11.40 18.78
CA SER A 167 -1.40 -11.42 18.28
C SER A 167 -1.71 -10.37 17.24
N ILE A 168 -0.89 -9.33 17.18
CA ILE A 168 -0.98 -8.23 16.23
C ILE A 168 0.23 -8.30 15.29
N ALA A 169 -0.01 -8.16 13.99
CA ALA A 169 1.02 -7.99 12.97
C ALA A 169 1.09 -6.52 12.55
N PHE A 170 2.30 -6.05 12.25
CA PHE A 170 2.47 -4.85 11.45
C PHE A 170 2.51 -5.22 9.96
N GLU A 171 1.70 -4.53 9.16
CA GLU A 171 1.69 -4.60 7.70
C GLU A 171 1.96 -3.22 7.11
N SER A 172 2.56 -3.19 5.92
CA SER A 172 2.76 -1.95 5.19
C SER A 172 2.59 -2.17 3.69
N LEU A 173 1.86 -1.30 3.01
CA LEU A 173 1.75 -1.33 1.55
C LEU A 173 2.83 -0.45 0.92
N GLY A 174 3.54 -1.01 -0.06
CA GLY A 174 4.52 -0.28 -0.84
C GLY A 174 3.88 0.60 -1.91
N PRO A 175 4.51 1.73 -2.28
CA PRO A 175 5.72 2.28 -1.67
C PRO A 175 5.36 3.08 -0.39
N SER A 176 6.11 2.83 0.68
CA SER A 176 6.00 3.53 1.97
C SER A 176 7.41 3.88 2.44
N PRO A 177 7.98 5.03 2.04
CA PRO A 177 7.30 6.28 1.70
C PRO A 177 6.60 6.27 0.34
N ALA A 178 5.52 7.05 0.21
CA ALA A 178 4.75 7.32 -1.01
C ALA A 178 5.53 8.08 -2.11
N HIS A 179 6.86 7.93 -2.17
CA HIS A 179 7.77 8.72 -3.02
C HIS A 179 7.61 10.24 -2.88
N VAL A 180 7.22 10.69 -1.69
CA VAL A 180 6.98 12.09 -1.38
C VAL A 180 7.68 12.51 -0.10
N ASP A 181 8.25 13.71 -0.13
CA ASP A 181 8.72 14.48 1.00
C ASP A 181 7.90 15.77 1.07
N VAL A 182 7.42 16.10 2.26
CA VAL A 182 6.65 17.32 2.50
C VAL A 182 7.37 18.19 3.52
N VAL A 183 7.50 19.48 3.22
CA VAL A 183 8.05 20.50 4.13
C VAL A 183 6.95 21.52 4.40
N LEU A 184 6.59 21.71 5.67
CA LEU A 184 5.68 22.75 6.12
C LEU A 184 6.48 23.89 6.75
N GLU A 185 6.30 25.10 6.24
CA GLU A 185 7.00 26.30 6.70
C GLU A 185 6.03 27.30 7.36
N PRO A 186 6.32 27.78 8.58
CA PRO A 186 5.50 28.80 9.23
C PRO A 186 5.68 30.13 8.51
N ARG A 187 4.68 30.54 7.73
CA ARG A 187 4.69 31.80 6.99
C ARG A 187 3.26 32.21 6.71
N SER A 188 2.82 33.36 7.23
CA SER A 188 1.48 33.93 6.98
C SER A 188 1.12 33.86 5.48
N PRO A 189 0.34 32.86 5.05
CA PRO A 189 0.06 32.63 3.67
C PRO A 189 -1.11 33.54 3.30
N ILE A 190 -0.97 34.29 2.22
CA ILE A 190 -2.15 34.84 1.54
C ILE A 190 -2.67 33.69 0.68
N THR A 191 -3.48 32.79 1.24
CA THR A 191 -4.19 31.80 0.43
C THR A 191 -5.33 32.53 -0.30
N SER A 192 -5.46 32.33 -1.60
CA SER A 192 -6.65 32.74 -2.35
C SER A 192 -7.76 31.68 -2.32
N ASP A 193 -7.44 30.50 -1.78
CA ASP A 193 -8.35 29.36 -1.68
C ASP A 193 -8.87 29.23 -0.23
N PRO A 194 -10.15 29.52 0.02
CA PRO A 194 -10.73 29.41 1.36
C PRO A 194 -10.87 27.95 1.84
N SER A 195 -10.69 26.96 0.96
CA SER A 195 -10.81 25.54 1.29
C SER A 195 -9.52 24.89 1.81
N SER A 196 -8.38 25.61 1.74
CA SER A 196 -7.07 25.09 2.10
C SER A 196 -6.40 25.96 3.17
N GLN A 197 -5.81 25.31 4.17
CA GLN A 197 -5.01 25.96 5.20
C GLN A 197 -3.51 26.01 4.83
N PHE A 198 -3.13 25.37 3.72
CA PHE A 198 -1.74 25.22 3.28
C PHE A 198 -1.53 25.74 1.86
N LEU A 199 -0.58 26.67 1.69
CA LEU A 199 -0.23 27.20 0.37
C LEU A 199 0.97 26.43 -0.21
N LEU A 200 0.77 25.74 -1.33
CA LEU A 200 1.87 25.14 -2.08
C LEU A 200 2.77 26.25 -2.66
N GLN A 201 4.00 26.34 -2.16
CA GLN A 201 5.00 27.31 -2.63
C GLN A 201 5.81 26.78 -3.81
N SER A 202 6.24 25.52 -3.73
CA SER A 202 6.99 24.88 -4.80
C SER A 202 6.82 23.36 -4.78
N HIS A 203 6.96 22.76 -5.94
CA HIS A 203 7.00 21.33 -6.14
C HIS A 203 8.17 21.01 -7.08
N THR A 204 9.08 20.16 -6.61
CA THR A 204 10.19 19.66 -7.44
C THR A 204 10.17 18.14 -7.51
N ARG A 205 10.78 17.57 -8.57
CA ARG A 205 10.84 16.12 -8.78
C ARG A 205 12.23 15.60 -9.20
N PRO A 206 13.28 15.73 -8.37
CA PRO A 206 14.47 14.92 -8.52
C PRO A 206 14.33 13.60 -7.72
N SER A 207 13.97 12.50 -8.41
CA SER A 207 13.78 11.15 -7.85
C SER A 207 12.63 10.94 -6.85
N TYR A 208 12.38 11.89 -5.94
CA TYR A 208 11.21 11.96 -5.05
C TYR A 208 10.46 13.27 -5.31
N HIS A 209 9.14 13.28 -5.07
CA HIS A 209 8.37 14.51 -5.09
C HIS A 209 8.65 15.29 -3.81
N LEU A 210 9.11 16.53 -3.93
CA LEU A 210 9.32 17.41 -2.78
C LEU A 210 8.31 18.56 -2.84
N TYR A 211 7.41 18.61 -1.86
CA TYR A 211 6.41 19.66 -1.72
C TYR A 211 6.80 20.62 -0.60
N HIS A 212 6.94 21.90 -0.92
CA HIS A 212 7.11 22.97 0.07
C HIS A 212 5.78 23.70 0.23
N LEU A 213 5.20 23.64 1.42
CA LEU A 213 3.95 24.31 1.76
C LEU A 213 4.17 25.33 2.87
N ALA A 214 3.45 26.44 2.81
CA ALA A 214 3.35 27.40 3.91
C ALA A 214 2.04 27.24 4.67
N TYR A 215 2.09 27.46 5.98
CA TYR A 215 0.91 27.54 6.84
C TYR A 215 0.92 28.81 7.70
N ASP A 216 -0.26 29.25 8.12
CA ASP A 216 -0.40 30.41 9.00
C ASP A 216 -0.13 30.03 10.46
N PRO A 217 0.94 30.53 11.10
CA PRO A 217 1.21 30.25 12.50
C PRO A 217 0.19 30.90 13.45
N SER A 218 -0.70 31.77 12.97
CA SER A 218 -1.84 32.28 13.77
C SER A 218 -3.03 31.30 13.80
N VAL A 219 -3.11 30.39 12.83
CA VAL A 219 -4.14 29.34 12.77
C VAL A 219 -3.70 28.11 13.57
N PHE A 220 -2.42 27.73 13.44
CA PHE A 220 -1.83 26.59 14.13
C PHE A 220 -0.85 27.06 15.19
N ALA A 221 -1.21 26.85 16.46
CA ALA A 221 -0.39 27.31 17.59
C ALA A 221 0.86 26.42 17.75
N PHE A 222 0.77 25.14 17.39
CA PHE A 222 1.84 24.15 17.53
C PHE A 222 2.16 23.43 16.21
N HIS A 223 3.40 22.93 16.08
CA HIS A 223 3.83 22.17 14.90
C HIS A 223 2.99 20.91 14.69
N GLU A 224 2.63 20.24 15.79
CA GLU A 224 1.79 19.05 15.77
C GLU A 224 0.41 19.34 15.18
N GLU A 225 -0.20 20.49 15.52
CA GLU A 225 -1.48 20.91 14.95
C GLU A 225 -1.38 21.16 13.45
N ALA A 226 -0.31 21.82 12.99
CA ALA A 226 -0.08 22.06 11.57
C ALA A 226 0.16 20.74 10.80
N ALA A 227 0.93 19.81 11.37
CA ALA A 227 1.17 18.51 10.76
C ALA A 227 -0.14 17.70 10.64
N LEU A 228 -0.92 17.61 11.72
CA LEU A 228 -2.20 16.89 11.72
C LEU A 228 -3.23 17.53 10.79
N GLY A 229 -3.32 18.87 10.77
CA GLY A 229 -4.18 19.60 9.84
C GLY A 229 -3.80 19.37 8.37
N PHE A 230 -2.50 19.31 8.07
CA PHE A 230 -2.06 18.92 6.72
C PHE A 230 -2.45 17.48 6.39
N PHE A 231 -2.29 16.56 7.35
CA PHE A 231 -2.64 15.16 7.17
C PHE A 231 -4.14 14.97 6.90
N ASP A 232 -5.00 15.78 7.53
CA ASP A 232 -6.43 15.85 7.21
C ASP A 232 -6.66 16.29 5.76
N GLU A 233 -5.98 17.36 5.34
CA GLU A 233 -6.13 17.93 4.01
C GLU A 233 -5.71 16.96 2.89
N VAL A 234 -4.67 16.15 3.13
CA VAL A 234 -4.18 15.15 2.16
C VAL A 234 -4.75 13.75 2.34
N SER A 235 -5.63 13.51 3.33
CA SER A 235 -6.12 12.16 3.62
C SER A 235 -6.87 11.54 2.44
N SER A 236 -7.73 12.30 1.75
CA SER A 236 -8.47 11.79 0.58
C SER A 236 -7.55 11.49 -0.62
N PRO A 237 -6.64 12.40 -1.04
CA PRO A 237 -5.59 12.08 -2.01
C PRO A 237 -4.75 10.85 -1.66
N LEU A 238 -4.31 10.73 -0.40
CA LEU A 238 -3.46 9.63 0.05
C LEU A 238 -4.20 8.29 0.09
N ASP A 239 -5.49 8.30 0.46
CA ASP A 239 -6.39 7.14 0.38
C ASP A 239 -6.45 6.60 -1.05
N LEU A 240 -6.69 7.50 -2.02
CA LEU A 240 -6.79 7.13 -3.43
C LEU A 240 -5.44 6.66 -3.98
N TYR A 241 -4.34 7.31 -3.60
CA TYR A 241 -2.99 6.88 -3.96
C TYR A 241 -2.76 5.44 -3.55
N TYR A 242 -2.93 5.12 -2.26
CA TYR A 242 -2.71 3.75 -1.77
C TYR A 242 -3.74 2.76 -2.27
N GLN A 243 -4.96 3.19 -2.62
CA GLN A 243 -5.90 2.31 -3.31
C GLN A 243 -5.38 1.90 -4.69
N CYS A 244 -4.73 2.81 -5.42
CA CYS A 244 -4.09 2.48 -6.69
C CYS A 244 -2.94 1.48 -6.47
N GLU A 245 -2.10 1.70 -5.46
CA GLU A 245 -1.00 0.78 -5.13
C GLU A 245 -1.51 -0.60 -4.74
N ALA A 246 -2.59 -0.68 -3.95
CA ALA A 246 -3.21 -1.95 -3.59
C ALA A 246 -3.79 -2.66 -4.82
N ALA A 247 -4.49 -1.94 -5.70
CA ALA A 247 -5.01 -2.51 -6.94
C ALA A 247 -3.89 -3.08 -7.81
N ARG A 248 -2.75 -2.38 -7.94
CA ARG A 248 -1.60 -2.91 -8.69
C ARG A 248 -0.98 -4.14 -8.06
N ALA A 249 -0.79 -4.12 -6.73
CA ALA A 249 -0.28 -5.28 -6.02
C ALA A 249 -1.17 -6.50 -6.31
N ARG A 250 -2.49 -6.32 -6.20
CA ARG A 250 -3.47 -7.36 -6.51
C ARG A 250 -3.36 -7.85 -7.96
N GLU A 251 -3.35 -6.95 -8.93
CA GLU A 251 -3.20 -7.30 -10.35
C GLU A 251 -1.92 -8.13 -10.61
N ILE A 252 -0.82 -7.81 -9.95
CA ILE A 252 0.44 -8.56 -10.07
C ILE A 252 0.29 -9.99 -9.56
N PHE A 253 -0.32 -10.18 -8.38
CA PHE A 253 -0.51 -11.51 -7.78
C PHE A 253 -1.51 -12.35 -8.60
N GLU A 254 -2.65 -11.78 -8.98
CA GLU A 254 -3.65 -12.47 -9.80
C GLU A 254 -3.11 -12.86 -11.18
N TRP A 255 -2.33 -11.98 -11.79
CA TRP A 255 -1.67 -12.28 -13.05
C TRP A 255 -0.64 -13.41 -12.90
N SER A 256 0.14 -13.40 -11.82
CA SER A 256 1.08 -14.49 -11.51
C SER A 256 0.36 -15.82 -11.35
N ASP A 257 -0.74 -15.84 -10.60
CA ASP A 257 -1.57 -17.05 -10.39
C ASP A 257 -2.15 -17.57 -11.72
N LEU A 258 -2.59 -16.66 -12.59
CA LEU A 258 -3.06 -17.02 -13.93
C LEU A 258 -1.94 -17.64 -14.78
N LEU A 259 -0.74 -17.07 -14.76
CA LEU A 259 0.42 -17.62 -15.46
C LEU A 259 0.80 -19.01 -14.95
N ASP A 260 0.73 -19.25 -13.64
CA ASP A 260 0.98 -20.57 -13.05
C ASP A 260 -0.05 -21.60 -13.48
N ARG A 261 -1.34 -21.23 -13.57
CA ARG A 261 -2.40 -22.08 -14.14
C ARG A 261 -2.11 -22.44 -15.59
N ILE A 262 -1.67 -21.48 -16.40
CA ILE A 262 -1.31 -21.68 -17.81
C ILE A 262 -0.09 -22.60 -17.95
N GLU A 263 0.94 -22.42 -17.12
CA GLU A 263 2.12 -23.29 -17.15
C GLU A 263 1.77 -24.73 -16.75
N SER A 264 0.86 -24.90 -15.78
CA SER A 264 0.33 -26.21 -15.40
C SER A 264 -0.40 -26.91 -16.56
N ILE A 265 -1.23 -26.17 -17.32
CA ILE A 265 -1.87 -26.67 -18.55
C ILE A 265 -0.79 -27.09 -19.55
N LYS A 266 0.19 -26.22 -19.84
CA LYS A 266 1.28 -26.49 -20.77
C LYS A 266 2.09 -27.74 -20.38
N GLY A 267 2.40 -27.92 -19.10
CA GLY A 267 3.09 -29.10 -18.58
C GLY A 267 2.35 -30.40 -18.89
N ALA A 268 1.01 -30.38 -18.83
CA ALA A 268 0.20 -31.54 -19.18
C ALA A 268 0.20 -31.85 -20.70
N PHE A 269 0.25 -30.83 -21.55
CA PHE A 269 0.37 -31.02 -23.01
C PHE A 269 1.75 -31.53 -23.45
N ARG A 270 2.81 -31.29 -22.66
CA ARG A 270 4.17 -31.80 -22.92
C ARG A 270 4.41 -33.25 -22.50
N ALA A 271 3.50 -33.86 -21.73
CA ALA A 271 3.69 -35.22 -21.24
C ALA A 271 3.65 -36.28 -22.37
N PRO A 272 4.73 -37.05 -22.60
CA PRO A 272 4.78 -38.04 -23.68
C PRO A 272 3.98 -39.32 -23.35
N GLY A 273 3.53 -40.02 -24.40
CA GLY A 273 2.95 -41.37 -24.33
C GLY A 273 1.44 -41.46 -24.03
N LEU A 274 0.94 -42.70 -23.94
CA LEU A 274 -0.50 -43.02 -23.77
C LEU A 274 -1.11 -42.44 -22.48
N ARG A 275 -0.33 -42.40 -21.39
CA ARG A 275 -0.75 -41.76 -20.12
C ARG A 275 -0.92 -40.25 -20.28
N GLY A 276 -0.10 -39.61 -21.12
CA GLY A 276 -0.24 -38.20 -21.50
C GLY A 276 -1.50 -37.95 -22.32
N ALA A 277 -1.79 -38.79 -23.30
CA ALA A 277 -3.00 -38.69 -24.13
C ALA A 277 -4.31 -38.83 -23.32
N ILE A 278 -4.36 -39.76 -22.36
CA ILE A 278 -5.51 -39.92 -21.45
C ILE A 278 -5.67 -38.69 -20.53
N ARG A 279 -4.56 -38.13 -20.04
CA ARG A 279 -4.57 -36.92 -19.21
C ARG A 279 -5.03 -35.68 -20.00
N ARG A 280 -4.67 -35.59 -21.30
CA ARG A 280 -5.12 -34.56 -22.24
C ARG A 280 -6.63 -34.60 -22.53
N LEU A 281 -7.21 -35.79 -22.70
CA LEU A 281 -8.62 -35.95 -23.07
C LEU A 281 -9.61 -35.92 -21.89
N GLY A 282 -9.25 -36.50 -20.73
CA GLY A 282 -10.21 -36.73 -19.63
C GLY A 282 -10.15 -35.76 -18.44
N ARG A 283 -9.05 -35.02 -18.23
CA ARG A 283 -8.81 -34.23 -17.00
C ARG A 283 -8.51 -32.74 -17.21
N GLN A 284 -8.59 -32.23 -18.44
CA GLN A 284 -8.11 -30.88 -18.79
C GLN A 284 -9.22 -29.86 -19.09
N ARG A 285 -10.48 -30.27 -19.26
CA ARG A 285 -11.60 -29.33 -19.48
C ARG A 285 -11.81 -28.40 -18.29
N GLY A 286 -11.69 -28.92 -17.07
CA GLY A 286 -11.74 -28.11 -15.83
C GLY A 286 -10.64 -27.05 -15.84
N PRO A 287 -9.34 -27.43 -15.81
CA PRO A 287 -8.25 -26.46 -15.76
C PRO A 287 -8.24 -25.38 -16.85
N ILE A 288 -8.58 -25.71 -18.10
CA ILE A 288 -8.65 -24.72 -19.19
C ILE A 288 -9.83 -23.76 -18.96
N ASN A 289 -10.98 -24.29 -18.57
CA ASN A 289 -12.16 -23.47 -18.27
C ASN A 289 -11.92 -22.59 -17.04
N ASP A 290 -11.29 -23.13 -16.00
CA ASP A 290 -10.94 -22.39 -14.78
C ASP A 290 -9.96 -21.26 -15.09
N ALA A 291 -8.96 -21.49 -15.96
CA ALA A 291 -8.04 -20.44 -16.42
C ALA A 291 -8.74 -19.39 -17.30
N ALA A 292 -9.71 -19.79 -18.12
CA ALA A 292 -10.49 -18.87 -18.95
C ALA A 292 -11.44 -18.00 -18.11
N ILE A 293 -12.07 -18.57 -17.07
CA ILE A 293 -12.87 -17.82 -16.10
C ILE A 293 -11.98 -16.84 -15.34
N ALA A 294 -10.85 -17.29 -14.78
CA ALA A 294 -9.92 -16.41 -14.07
C ALA A 294 -9.40 -15.26 -14.95
N LEU A 295 -9.12 -15.50 -16.23
CA LEU A 295 -8.75 -14.45 -17.17
C LEU A 295 -9.90 -13.45 -17.42
N ALA A 296 -11.13 -13.93 -17.55
CA ALA A 296 -12.30 -13.07 -17.74
C ALA A 296 -12.60 -12.22 -16.49
N ASP A 297 -12.47 -12.80 -15.31
CA ASP A 297 -12.62 -12.10 -14.02
C ASP A 297 -11.55 -11.00 -13.90
N PHE A 298 -10.29 -11.34 -14.17
CA PHE A 298 -9.19 -10.38 -14.20
C PHE A 298 -9.41 -9.21 -15.18
N GLU A 299 -9.85 -9.50 -16.42
CA GLU A 299 -10.18 -8.44 -17.40
C GLU A 299 -11.32 -7.53 -16.91
N LEU A 300 -12.36 -8.13 -16.32
CA LEU A 300 -13.50 -7.40 -15.79
C LEU A 300 -13.11 -6.49 -14.62
N GLU A 301 -12.31 -7.00 -13.69
CA GLU A 301 -11.81 -6.26 -12.54
C GLU A 301 -10.93 -5.07 -12.95
N GLN A 302 -10.04 -5.25 -13.94
CA GLN A 302 -9.27 -4.12 -14.47
C GLN A 302 -10.16 -3.03 -15.08
N LEU A 303 -11.18 -3.42 -15.86
CA LEU A 303 -12.10 -2.49 -16.50
C LEU A 303 -12.89 -1.68 -15.47
N LEU A 304 -13.50 -2.37 -14.50
CA LEU A 304 -14.30 -1.74 -13.45
C LEU A 304 -13.44 -0.92 -12.49
N GLY A 305 -12.31 -1.47 -12.06
CA GLY A 305 -11.36 -0.83 -11.14
C GLY A 305 -10.84 0.49 -11.70
N ARG A 306 -10.37 0.51 -12.96
CA ARG A 306 -9.88 1.74 -13.61
C ARG A 306 -10.97 2.80 -13.75
N GLN A 307 -12.19 2.39 -14.09
CA GLN A 307 -13.31 3.31 -14.17
C GLN A 307 -13.61 3.94 -12.80
N GLU A 308 -13.59 3.14 -11.74
CA GLU A 308 -13.85 3.61 -10.38
C GLU A 308 -12.75 4.54 -9.88
N LEU A 309 -11.46 4.17 -10.04
CA LEU A 309 -10.33 5.03 -9.68
C LEU A 309 -10.36 6.37 -10.42
N SER A 310 -10.72 6.37 -11.70
CA SER A 310 -10.89 7.60 -12.49
C SER A 310 -12.02 8.49 -11.96
N LYS A 311 -13.15 7.91 -11.54
CA LYS A 311 -14.25 8.65 -10.89
C LYS A 311 -13.80 9.21 -9.55
N ARG A 312 -13.13 8.42 -8.72
CA ARG A 312 -12.61 8.86 -7.42
C ARG A 312 -11.60 10.00 -7.58
N LEU A 313 -10.73 9.96 -8.58
CA LEU A 313 -9.78 11.05 -8.87
C LEU A 313 -10.51 12.39 -9.09
N ASN A 314 -11.55 12.39 -9.92
CA ASN A 314 -12.37 13.58 -10.17
C ASN A 314 -13.09 14.06 -8.89
N SER A 315 -13.53 13.14 -8.04
CA SER A 315 -14.16 13.49 -6.76
C SER A 315 -13.18 14.07 -5.74
N CYS A 316 -11.95 13.54 -5.69
CA CYS A 316 -10.90 14.00 -4.77
C CYS A 316 -10.47 15.43 -5.06
N PHE A 317 -10.38 15.78 -6.35
CA PHE A 317 -9.81 17.05 -6.79
C PHE A 317 -10.79 17.91 -7.61
N GLY A 318 -12.07 17.85 -7.26
CA GLY A 318 -13.12 18.67 -7.86
C GLY A 318 -13.00 20.17 -7.52
N PRO A 319 -13.87 21.02 -8.10
CA PRO A 319 -13.84 22.47 -7.85
C PRO A 319 -13.93 22.80 -6.36
N GLY A 320 -13.04 23.68 -5.86
CA GLY A 320 -13.01 24.12 -4.47
C GLY A 320 -12.48 23.08 -3.48
N ARG A 321 -11.66 22.13 -3.95
CA ARG A 321 -10.90 21.22 -3.10
C ARG A 321 -9.39 21.48 -3.25
N PRO A 322 -8.61 21.26 -2.18
CA PRO A 322 -7.16 21.33 -2.23
C PRO A 322 -6.57 20.42 -3.32
N GLU A 323 -5.53 20.90 -3.99
CA GLU A 323 -4.83 20.16 -5.05
C GLU A 323 -3.53 19.48 -4.60
N HIS A 324 -3.27 19.45 -3.29
CA HIS A 324 -2.07 18.81 -2.75
C HIS A 324 -2.03 17.34 -3.16
N LEU A 325 -0.84 16.87 -3.57
CA LEU A 325 -0.61 15.52 -4.07
C LEU A 325 -1.41 15.13 -5.35
N ARG A 326 -2.10 16.07 -6.03
CA ARG A 326 -2.82 15.80 -7.30
C ARG A 326 -1.92 15.14 -8.32
N HIS A 327 -0.69 15.63 -8.46
CA HIS A 327 0.25 15.10 -9.43
C HIS A 327 0.66 13.65 -9.11
N LEU A 328 1.02 13.37 -7.85
CA LEU A 328 1.35 12.02 -7.38
C LEU A 328 0.18 11.05 -7.64
N THR A 329 -1.02 11.44 -7.23
CA THR A 329 -2.22 10.59 -7.34
C THR A 329 -2.64 10.39 -8.80
N SER A 330 -2.60 11.44 -9.62
CA SER A 330 -2.91 11.35 -11.06
C SER A 330 -1.93 10.46 -11.79
N MET A 331 -0.64 10.53 -11.45
CA MET A 331 0.36 9.59 -11.98
C MET A 331 0.01 8.16 -11.61
N SER A 332 -0.34 7.91 -10.35
CA SER A 332 -0.70 6.55 -9.95
C SER A 332 -1.92 6.00 -10.69
N VAL A 333 -2.95 6.82 -10.91
CA VAL A 333 -4.13 6.41 -11.70
C VAL A 333 -3.77 6.18 -13.19
N ALA A 334 -2.76 6.86 -13.72
CA ALA A 334 -2.36 6.74 -15.13
C ALA A 334 -1.42 5.55 -15.41
N GLU A 335 -0.66 5.08 -14.42
CA GLU A 335 0.40 4.08 -14.57
C GLU A 335 -0.08 2.61 -14.66
N PHE A 336 -1.38 2.37 -14.75
CA PHE A 336 -1.91 1.00 -14.93
C PHE A 336 -1.49 0.42 -16.28
N SER A 337 -0.56 -0.54 -16.25
CA SER A 337 -0.03 -1.19 -17.45
C SER A 337 -1.08 -2.08 -18.10
N PRO A 338 -1.15 -2.14 -19.44
CA PRO A 338 -1.98 -3.12 -20.12
C PRO A 338 -1.38 -4.52 -19.97
N TYR A 339 -2.21 -5.49 -19.58
CA TYR A 339 -1.81 -6.90 -19.54
C TYR A 339 -2.13 -7.58 -20.89
N PRO A 340 -1.35 -8.59 -21.32
CA PRO A 340 -1.52 -9.24 -22.62
C PRO A 340 -2.65 -10.28 -22.62
N THR A 341 -3.84 -9.88 -22.22
CA THR A 341 -4.98 -10.78 -22.01
C THR A 341 -5.48 -11.41 -23.31
N GLU A 342 -5.47 -10.66 -24.43
CA GLU A 342 -5.79 -11.20 -25.76
C GLU A 342 -4.87 -12.37 -26.16
N GLN A 343 -3.58 -12.25 -25.87
CA GLN A 343 -2.58 -13.28 -26.19
C GLN A 343 -2.86 -14.55 -25.37
N ILE A 344 -3.23 -14.40 -24.09
CA ILE A 344 -3.61 -15.53 -23.24
C ILE A 344 -4.92 -16.17 -23.71
N THR A 345 -5.93 -15.38 -24.08
CA THR A 345 -7.19 -15.88 -24.65
C THR A 345 -6.94 -16.75 -25.90
N ARG A 346 -6.08 -16.29 -26.80
CA ARG A 346 -5.66 -17.07 -27.98
C ARG A 346 -4.97 -18.37 -27.57
N LEU A 347 -4.12 -18.32 -26.56
CA LEU A 347 -3.41 -19.50 -26.03
C LEU A 347 -4.35 -20.55 -25.46
N LEU A 348 -5.30 -20.13 -24.62
CA LEU A 348 -6.32 -21.01 -24.04
C LEU A 348 -7.22 -21.62 -25.12
N THR A 349 -7.58 -20.83 -26.13
CA THR A 349 -8.34 -21.31 -27.30
C THR A 349 -7.58 -22.40 -28.06
N LEU A 350 -6.26 -22.23 -28.26
CA LEU A 350 -5.43 -23.24 -28.90
C LEU A 350 -5.36 -24.54 -28.08
N PHE A 351 -5.25 -24.46 -26.75
CA PHE A 351 -5.28 -25.64 -25.89
C PHE A 351 -6.62 -26.38 -25.98
N ASP A 352 -7.74 -25.66 -25.99
CA ASP A 352 -9.05 -26.28 -26.10
C ASP A 352 -9.27 -26.93 -27.49
N GLN A 353 -8.82 -26.28 -28.56
CA GLN A 353 -8.87 -26.84 -29.92
C GLN A 353 -8.01 -28.10 -30.05
N GLN A 354 -6.79 -28.11 -29.50
CA GLN A 354 -5.93 -29.29 -29.52
C GLN A 354 -6.53 -30.46 -28.72
N ARG A 355 -7.20 -30.17 -27.61
CA ARG A 355 -7.95 -31.18 -26.84
C ARG A 355 -9.04 -31.85 -27.69
N LEU A 356 -9.79 -31.07 -28.48
CA LEU A 356 -10.87 -31.57 -29.34
C LEU A 356 -10.34 -32.38 -30.53
N LEU A 357 -9.19 -31.99 -31.10
CA LEU A 357 -8.64 -32.59 -32.32
C LEU A 357 -7.68 -33.77 -32.06
N GLY A 358 -7.25 -34.00 -30.82
CA GLY A 358 -6.40 -35.14 -30.45
C GLY A 358 -5.05 -35.22 -31.17
N ARG A 359 -4.52 -34.10 -31.69
CA ARG A 359 -3.28 -34.04 -32.49
C ARG A 359 -2.11 -33.44 -31.71
N ASP A 360 -0.96 -34.11 -31.77
CA ASP A 360 0.30 -33.76 -31.07
C ASP A 360 1.15 -32.67 -31.77
N VAL A 361 0.55 -31.59 -32.31
CA VAL A 361 1.34 -30.57 -33.05
C VAL A 361 1.12 -29.15 -32.50
N LEU A 362 2.07 -28.68 -31.68
CA LEU A 362 2.78 -27.38 -31.79
C LEU A 362 3.56 -27.07 -30.50
N VAL A 363 4.81 -27.51 -30.41
CA VAL A 363 5.69 -27.18 -29.27
C VAL A 363 6.37 -25.81 -29.44
N ALA A 364 6.48 -25.28 -30.67
CA ALA A 364 7.29 -24.08 -30.94
C ALA A 364 6.54 -22.75 -30.76
N GLY A 365 5.30 -22.62 -31.26
CA GLY A 365 4.52 -21.36 -31.16
C GLY A 365 4.05 -21.05 -29.74
N LEU A 366 3.76 -22.10 -28.97
CA LEU A 366 3.37 -22.04 -27.55
C LEU A 366 4.50 -21.51 -26.65
N VAL A 367 5.76 -21.84 -26.98
CA VAL A 367 6.92 -21.35 -26.22
C VAL A 367 7.17 -19.87 -26.49
N ALA A 368 7.01 -19.41 -27.74
CA ALA A 368 7.21 -18.00 -28.07
C ALA A 368 6.20 -17.07 -27.38
N LEU A 369 4.92 -17.47 -27.32
CA LEU A 369 3.87 -16.69 -26.64
C LEU A 369 4.07 -16.65 -25.12
N VAL A 370 4.45 -17.78 -24.51
CA VAL A 370 4.74 -17.84 -23.06
C VAL A 370 6.00 -17.07 -22.72
N VAL A 371 7.05 -17.13 -23.53
CA VAL A 371 8.27 -16.32 -23.32
C VAL A 371 7.96 -14.82 -23.46
N ALA A 372 7.08 -14.43 -24.38
CA ALA A 372 6.63 -13.04 -24.49
C ALA A 372 5.79 -12.59 -23.28
N ALA A 373 4.89 -13.45 -22.78
CA ALA A 373 4.06 -13.16 -21.61
C ALA A 373 4.88 -13.12 -20.30
N ILE A 374 5.81 -14.06 -20.12
CA ILE A 374 6.75 -14.08 -18.99
C ILE A 374 7.69 -12.88 -19.09
N GLY A 375 8.21 -12.57 -20.28
CA GLY A 375 9.07 -11.40 -20.49
C GLY A 375 8.36 -10.08 -20.13
N ALA A 376 7.09 -9.94 -20.52
CA ALA A 376 6.25 -8.82 -20.12
C ALA A 376 6.02 -8.80 -18.60
N ALA A 377 5.69 -9.93 -17.97
CA ALA A 377 5.50 -10.03 -16.53
C ALA A 377 6.78 -9.72 -15.73
N THR A 378 7.95 -10.21 -16.17
CA THR A 378 9.24 -9.90 -15.53
C THR A 378 9.63 -8.44 -15.72
N THR A 379 9.23 -7.81 -16.82
CA THR A 379 9.44 -6.38 -17.03
C THR A 379 8.55 -5.56 -16.10
N ILE A 380 7.28 -5.96 -15.93
CA ILE A 380 6.35 -5.35 -14.97
C ILE A 380 6.87 -5.50 -13.54
N LEU A 381 7.28 -6.71 -13.13
CA LEU A 381 7.85 -6.99 -11.81
C LEU A 381 9.19 -6.30 -11.52
N ALA A 382 9.99 -6.02 -12.55
CA ALA A 382 11.25 -5.29 -12.40
C ALA A 382 11.06 -3.76 -12.46
N SER A 383 9.88 -3.30 -12.88
CA SER A 383 9.51 -1.88 -12.96
C SER A 383 8.58 -1.41 -11.83
N ALA A 384 7.95 -2.35 -11.12
CA ALA A 384 7.30 -2.16 -9.83
C ALA A 384 8.36 -2.21 -8.71
#